data_AF-A0A8T5NLX3-F1
#
_entry.id   AF-A0A8T5NLX3-F1
#
_cell.length_a   1.000
_cell.length_b   1.000
_cell.length_c   1.000
_cell.angle_alpha   90.00
_cell.angle_beta   90.00
_cell.angle_gamma   90.00
#
_symmetry.space_group_name_H-M   'P 1'
#
loop_
_entity.id
_entity.type
_entity.pdbx_description
1 polymer ?
#
loop_
_entity_poly.entity_id
_entity_poly.type
_entity_poly.pdbx_seq_one_letter_code
_entity_poly.pdbx_strand_id
1 'polypeptide(L)' 'MFEPVKISDAFITESRLDLLSAKLLFDKEIYSRAIYFAQQSAEKAIKACLALRNIISG' A
#
# COMPACT_ATOMS: atom_id res chain seq x y z
N MET A 1 2.77 -17.85 -11.89
CA MET A 1 3.58 -16.75 -11.33
C MET A 1 3.23 -15.51 -12.12
N PHE A 2 2.62 -14.52 -11.47
CA PHE A 2 2.28 -13.25 -12.14
C PHE A 2 3.55 -12.48 -12.50
N GLU A 3 3.47 -11.62 -13.52
CA GLU A 3 4.58 -10.74 -13.88
C GLU A 3 4.90 -9.78 -12.72
N PRO A 4 6.17 -9.67 -12.30
CA PRO A 4 6.60 -8.84 -11.18
C PRO A 4 6.12 -7.38 -11.26
N VAL A 5 6.09 -6.84 -12.48
CA VAL A 5 5.61 -5.48 -12.77
C VAL A 5 4.12 -5.36 -12.45
N LYS A 6 3.28 -6.32 -12.86
CA LYS A 6 1.84 -6.31 -12.56
C LYS A 6 1.56 -6.42 -11.06
N ILE A 7 2.36 -7.22 -10.34
CA ILE A 7 2.28 -7.30 -8.87
C ILE A 7 2.65 -5.95 -8.24
N SER A 8 3.73 -5.33 -8.71
CA SER A 8 4.18 -4.02 -8.24
C SER A 8 3.12 -2.94 -8.46
N ASP A 9 2.52 -2.90 -9.65
CA ASP A 9 1.48 -1.94 -10.01
C ASP A 9 0.22 -2.10 -9.15
N ALA A 10 -0.16 -3.35 -8.85
CA ALA A 10 -1.26 -3.63 -7.92
C ALA A 10 -0.95 -3.10 -6.51
N PHE A 11 0.25 -3.35 -5.98
CA PHE A 11 0.64 -2.85 -4.66
C PHE A 11 0.72 -1.32 -4.60
N ILE A 12 1.23 -0.65 -5.64
CA ILE A 12 1.25 0.82 -5.68
C ILE A 12 -0.16 1.40 -5.77
N THR A 13 -1.06 0.76 -6.53
CA THR A 13 -2.46 1.20 -6.63
C THR A 13 -3.12 1.15 -5.26
N GLU A 14 -2.99 0.02 -4.55
CA GLU A 14 -3.54 -0.15 -3.21
C GLU A 14 -2.87 0.79 -2.18
N SER A 15 -1.55 0.99 -2.26
CA SER A 15 -0.82 1.93 -1.40
C SER A 15 -1.40 3.35 -1.51
N ARG A 16 -1.74 3.81 -2.72
CA ARG A 16 -2.36 5.13 -2.93
C ARG A 16 -3.76 5.21 -2.33
N LEU A 17 -4.55 4.15 -2.45
CA LEU A 17 -5.89 4.07 -1.85
C LEU A 17 -5.83 4.07 -0.32
N ASP A 18 -4.88 3.36 0.27
CA ASP A 18 -4.63 3.39 1.71
C ASP A 18 -4.25 4.79 2.19
N LEU A 19 -3.34 5.48 1.47
CA LEU A 19 -2.94 6.84 1.83
C LEU A 19 -4.11 7.83 1.76
N LEU A 20 -4.95 7.71 0.73
CA LEU A 20 -6.17 8.51 0.62
C LEU A 20 -7.10 8.23 1.79
N SER A 21 -7.31 6.96 2.13
CA SER A 21 -8.15 6.54 3.27
C SER A 21 -7.60 7.09 4.59
N ALA A 22 -6.29 7.03 4.79
CA ALA A 22 -5.63 7.57 5.98
C ALA A 22 -5.89 9.08 6.14
N LYS A 23 -5.79 9.85 5.06
CA LYS A 23 -6.07 11.30 5.06
C LYS A 23 -7.53 11.58 5.39
N LEU A 24 -8.47 10.91 4.73
CA LEU A 24 -9.91 11.07 4.98
C LEU A 24 -10.27 10.76 6.44
N LEU A 25 -9.68 9.73 7.02
CA LEU A 25 -9.93 9.34 8.41
C LEU A 25 -9.29 10.31 9.41
N PHE A 26 -8.12 10.86 9.07
CA PHE A 26 -7.47 11.89 9.86
C PHE A 26 -8.33 13.16 9.93
N ASP A 27 -8.85 13.61 8.78
CA ASP A 27 -9.74 14.78 8.68
C ASP A 27 -11.07 14.60 9.45
N LYS A 28 -11.45 13.35 9.73
CA LYS A 28 -12.61 12.98 10.56
C LYS A 28 -12.25 12.69 12.01
N GLU A 29 -11.02 12.96 12.42
CA GLU A 29 -10.49 12.74 13.77
C GLU A 29 -10.51 11.26 14.22
N ILE A 30 -10.61 10.32 13.26
CA ILE A 30 -10.57 8.87 13.52
C ILE A 30 -9.11 8.40 13.48
N TYR A 31 -8.29 8.90 14.41
CA TYR A 31 -6.83 8.80 14.35
C TYR A 31 -6.28 7.37 14.35
N SER A 32 -6.88 6.46 15.13
CA SER A 32 -6.43 5.06 15.18
C SER A 32 -6.54 4.37 13.81
N ARG A 33 -7.60 4.67 13.06
CA ARG A 33 -7.79 4.14 11.70
C ARG A 33 -6.93 4.88 10.68
N ALA A 34 -6.73 6.18 10.84
CA ALA A 34 -5.79 6.93 10.01
C ALA A 34 -4.37 6.34 10.08
N ILE A 35 -3.88 6.03 11.29
CA ILE A 35 -2.56 5.40 11.50
C ILE A 35 -2.50 4.01 10.87
N TYR A 36 -3.55 3.19 11.05
CA TYR A 36 -3.62 1.86 10.45
C TYR A 36 -3.46 1.92 8.93
N PHE A 37 -4.20 2.79 8.25
CA PHE A 37 -4.12 2.93 6.79
C PHE A 37 -2.79 3.56 6.34
N ALA A 38 -2.21 4.48 7.13
CA ALA A 38 -0.87 5.00 6.84
C ALA A 38 0.19 3.89 6.88
N GLN A 39 0.12 2.98 7.86
CA GLN A 39 1.00 1.82 7.95
C GLN A 39 0.80 0.87 6.76
N GLN A 40 -0.45 0.60 6.38
CA GLN A 40 -0.76 -0.23 5.20
C GLN A 40 -0.23 0.36 3.90
N SER A 41 -0.38 1.68 3.71
CA SER A 41 0.17 2.40 2.57
C SER A 41 1.68 2.18 2.45
N ALA A 42 2.42 2.33 3.54
CA ALA A 42 3.87 2.13 3.57
C ALA A 42 4.26 0.67 3.30
N GLU A 43 3.56 -0.29 3.92
CA GLU A 43 3.77 -1.72 3.72
C GLU A 43 3.62 -2.11 2.24
N LYS A 44 2.54 -1.65 1.59
CA LYS A 44 2.28 -1.96 0.18
C LYS A 44 3.29 -1.28 -0.74
N ALA A 45 3.72 -0.05 -0.45
CA ALA A 45 4.79 0.59 -1.20
C ALA A 45 6.10 -0.20 -1.16
N ILE A 46 6.47 -0.74 0.02
CA ILE A 46 7.65 -1.60 0.16
C ILE A 46 7.45 -2.92 -0.59
N LYS A 47 6.27 -3.55 -0.48
CA LYS A 47 5.94 -4.77 -1.23
C LYS A 47 6.06 -4.57 -2.74
N ALA A 48 5.66 -3.40 -3.26
CA ALA A 48 5.84 -3.08 -4.67
C ALA A 48 7.33 -3.11 -5.10
N CYS A 49 8.22 -2.57 -4.27
CA CYS A 49 9.67 -2.64 -4.50
C CYS A 49 10.20 -4.07 -4.43
N LEU A 50 9.74 -4.85 -3.44
CA LEU A 50 10.14 -6.26 -3.27
C LEU A 50 9.67 -7.13 -4.45
N ALA A 51 8.49 -6.85 -5.00
CA ALA A 51 7.98 -7.53 -6.19
C ALA A 51 8.90 -7.30 -7.39
N LEU A 52 9.30 -6.04 -7.66
CA LEU A 52 10.25 -5.71 -8.74
C LEU A 52 11.63 -6.37 -8.56
N ARG A 53 12.00 -6.72 -7.33
CA ARG A 53 13.22 -7.46 -7.01
C ARG A 53 13.04 -8.98 -7.02
N ASN A 54 11.86 -9.48 -7.41
CA ASN A 54 11.50 -10.91 -7.38
C ASN A 54 11.64 -11.55 -5.98
N ILE A 55 11.56 -10.75 -4.90
CA ILE A 55 11.64 -11.25 -3.53
C ILE A 55 10.29 -11.83 -3.08
N ILE A 56 9.20 -11.23 -3.55
CA ILE A 56 7.83 -11.72 -3.32
C ILE A 56 7.17 -12.05 -4.66
N SER A 57 6.37 -13.11 -4.68
CA SER A 57 5.63 -13.57 -5.85
C SER A 57 4.24 -14.06 -5.46
N GLY A 58 3.30 -13.94 -6.40
CA GLY A 58 1.91 -14.39 -6.27
C GLY A 58 1.60 -15.60 -7.14
#